data_AF-A0A7Y9PEV2-F1
#
_entry.id   AF-A0A7Y9PEV2-F1
#
_cell.length_a   1.000
_cell.length_b   1.000
_cell.length_c   1.000
_cell.angle_alpha   90.00
_cell.angle_beta   90.00
_cell.angle_gamma   90.00
#
_symmetry.space_group_name_H-M   'P 1'
#
loop_
_entity.id
_entity.type
_entity.pdbx_description
1 polymer ?
#
loop_
_entity_poly.entity_id
_entity_poly.type
_entity_poly.pdbx_seq_one_letter_code
_entity_poly.pdbx_strand_id
1 'polypeptide(L)'
;MRMHNPAHPGSILAYYMADHSVTEVAKRIGVTRPALSRVLHGKAGVSADMALRLSEAFGTEPDLWLRLQMQRDLWEASRKKRPRVKPFPSSVAA
;
A
#
# COMPACT_ATOMS: atom_id res chain seq x y z
N MET A 1 -17.51 -0.60 -2.10
CA MET A 1 -17.65 0.68 -1.36
C MET A 1 -16.27 1.26 -1.12
N ARG A 2 -16.06 2.58 -1.28
CA ARG A 2 -14.76 3.21 -0.94
C ARG A 2 -14.64 3.28 0.59
N MET A 3 -13.55 2.75 1.14
CA MET A 3 -13.31 2.76 2.58
C MET A 3 -13.03 4.20 3.06
N HIS A 4 -13.66 4.60 4.17
CA HIS A 4 -13.38 5.87 4.84
C HIS A 4 -12.18 5.68 5.79
N ASN A 5 -11.11 6.44 5.60
CA ASN A 5 -9.86 6.33 6.35
C ASN A 5 -9.24 4.90 6.32
N PRO A 6 -8.88 4.39 5.13
CA PRO A 6 -8.26 3.08 5.00
C PRO A 6 -6.93 3.03 5.75
N ALA A 7 -6.67 1.90 6.40
CA ALA A 7 -5.42 1.65 7.09
C ALA A 7 -4.23 1.73 6.12
N HIS A 8 -3.09 2.22 6.60
CA HIS A 8 -1.85 2.19 5.83
C HIS A 8 -1.38 0.72 5.69
N PRO A 9 -0.85 0.29 4.54
CA PRO A 9 -0.33 -1.08 4.37
C PRO A 9 0.68 -1.47 5.46
N GLY A 10 1.50 -0.52 5.90
CA GLY A 10 2.42 -0.68 7.03
C GLY A 10 1.79 -1.10 8.35
N SER A 11 0.58 -0.61 8.66
CA SER A 11 -0.16 -1.03 9.86
C SER A 11 -0.61 -2.49 9.74
N ILE A 12 -1.01 -2.92 8.53
CA ILE A 12 -1.34 -4.31 8.27
C ILE A 12 -0.08 -5.19 8.34
N LEU A 13 1.02 -4.73 7.75
CA LEU A 13 2.32 -5.39 7.77
C LEU A 13 2.84 -5.62 9.20
N ALA A 14 2.58 -4.70 10.12
CA ALA A 14 2.97 -4.86 11.52
C ALA A 14 2.37 -6.13 12.17
N TYR A 15 1.16 -6.55 11.77
CA TYR A 15 0.57 -7.80 12.26
C TYR A 15 1.30 -9.04 11.71
N TYR A 16 1.71 -9.02 10.43
CA TYR A 16 2.50 -10.11 9.84
C TYR A 16 3.92 -10.19 10.43
N MET A 17 4.40 -9.08 11.01
CA MET A 17 5.73 -9.00 11.62
C MET A 17 5.73 -9.25 13.14
N ALA A 18 4.61 -9.68 13.74
CA ALA A 18 4.50 -9.85 15.19
C ALA A 18 5.60 -10.73 15.80
N ASP A 19 6.01 -11.78 15.09
CA ASP A 19 7.03 -12.74 15.52
C ASP A 19 8.41 -12.50 14.89
N HIS A 20 8.60 -11.38 14.17
CA HIS A 20 9.82 -11.10 13.40
C HIS A 20 10.42 -9.73 13.69
N SER A 21 11.74 -9.66 13.74
CA SER A 21 12.42 -8.36 13.85
C SER A 21 12.44 -7.61 12.51
N VAL A 22 12.36 -6.28 12.55
CA VAL A 22 12.49 -5.44 11.33
C VAL A 22 13.80 -5.71 10.59
N THR A 23 14.88 -5.99 11.31
CA THR A 23 16.19 -6.28 10.72
C THR A 23 16.17 -7.60 9.93
N GLU A 24 15.58 -8.64 10.51
CA GLU A 24 15.46 -9.96 9.88
C GLU A 24 14.62 -9.89 8.61
N VAL A 25 13.42 -9.29 8.69
CA VAL A 25 12.52 -9.18 7.54
C VAL A 25 13.17 -8.34 6.44
N ALA A 26 13.76 -7.18 6.78
CA ALA A 26 14.42 -6.33 5.80
C ALA A 26 15.52 -7.07 5.04
N LYS A 27 16.34 -7.86 5.75
CA LYS A 27 17.38 -8.69 5.14
C LYS A 27 16.76 -9.76 4.24
N ARG A 28 15.73 -10.48 4.71
CA ARG A 28 15.06 -11.55 3.95
C ARG A 28 14.43 -11.04 2.65
N ILE A 29 13.79 -9.88 2.69
CA ILE A 29 13.13 -9.28 1.52
C ILE A 29 14.08 -8.42 0.66
N GLY A 30 15.36 -8.34 1.02
CA GLY A 30 16.39 -7.65 0.23
C GLY A 30 16.22 -6.13 0.20
N VAL A 31 15.79 -5.51 1.30
CA VAL A 31 15.64 -4.05 1.43
C VAL A 31 16.43 -3.54 2.64
N THR A 32 16.67 -2.23 2.68
CA THR A 32 17.31 -1.63 3.86
C THR A 32 16.33 -1.61 5.04
N ARG A 33 16.82 -1.84 6.26
CA ARG A 33 16.02 -1.72 7.49
C ARG A 33 15.28 -0.36 7.59
N PRO A 34 15.90 0.80 7.25
CA PRO A 34 15.18 2.07 7.20
C PRO A 34 14.04 2.11 6.17
N ALA A 35 14.19 1.46 5.01
CA ALA A 35 13.12 1.41 4.01
C ALA A 35 11.89 0.68 4.55
N LEU A 36 12.08 -0.52 5.11
CA LEU A 36 11.01 -1.28 5.75
C LEU A 36 10.39 -0.52 6.93
N SER A 37 11.22 0.10 7.77
CA SER A 37 10.74 0.91 8.90
C SER A 37 9.87 2.09 8.44
N ARG A 38 10.21 2.78 7.35
CA ARG A 38 9.36 3.85 6.82
C ARG A 38 7.99 3.32 6.36
N VAL A 39 7.93 2.14 5.75
CA VAL A 39 6.66 1.52 5.36
C VAL A 39 5.81 1.21 6.60
N LEU A 40 6.39 0.55 7.61
CA LEU A 40 5.71 0.21 8.87
C LEU A 40 5.09 1.41 9.56
N HIS A 41 5.81 2.54 9.57
CA HIS A 41 5.35 3.77 10.23
C HIS A 41 4.54 4.71 9.32
N GLY A 42 4.10 4.24 8.13
CA GLY A 42 3.28 5.05 7.24
C GLY A 42 3.99 6.23 6.58
N LYS A 43 5.33 6.23 6.57
CA LYS A 43 6.17 7.27 5.99
C LYS A 43 6.60 6.98 4.55
N ALA A 44 6.34 5.76 4.07
CA ALA A 44 6.56 5.34 2.69
C ALA A 44 5.46 4.35 2.29
N GLY A 45 5.03 4.43 1.02
CA GLY A 45 4.08 3.48 0.46
C GLY A 45 4.72 2.16 0.05
N VAL A 46 3.89 1.19 -0.34
CA VAL A 46 4.27 -0.09 -0.90
C VAL A 46 4.24 -0.02 -2.43
N SER A 47 5.40 -0.20 -3.07
CA SER A 47 5.51 -0.33 -4.52
C SER A 47 5.14 -1.75 -4.98
N ALA A 48 5.01 -1.96 -6.30
CA ALA A 48 4.80 -3.30 -6.87
C ALA A 48 5.93 -4.28 -6.52
N ASP A 49 7.20 -3.85 -6.62
CA ASP A 49 8.36 -4.66 -6.22
C ASP A 49 8.32 -5.01 -4.73
N MET A 50 7.97 -4.06 -3.85
CA MET A 50 7.79 -4.34 -2.43
C MET A 50 6.64 -5.31 -2.18
N ALA A 51 5.52 -5.18 -2.90
CA ALA A 51 4.38 -6.08 -2.76
C ALA A 51 4.73 -7.54 -3.12
N LEU A 52 5.51 -7.76 -4.19
CA LEU A 52 6.00 -9.08 -4.57
C LEU A 52 6.90 -9.66 -3.47
N ARG A 53 7.86 -8.88 -2.97
CA ARG A 53 8.78 -9.31 -1.90
C ARG A 53 8.05 -9.65 -0.60
N LEU A 54 7.08 -8.84 -0.20
CA LEU A 54 6.26 -9.11 1.00
C LEU A 54 5.42 -10.39 0.82
N SER A 55 4.94 -10.62 -0.39
CA SER A 55 4.15 -11.81 -0.73
C SER A 55 4.96 -13.09 -0.64
N GLU A 56 6.16 -13.09 -1.19
CA GLU A 56 7.11 -14.20 -1.06
C GLU A 56 7.52 -14.44 0.41
N ALA A 57 7.67 -13.38 1.20
CA ALA A 57 8.10 -13.48 2.59
C ALA A 57 7.02 -14.00 3.55
N PHE A 58 5.76 -13.62 3.32
CA PHE A 58 4.64 -13.88 4.25
C PHE A 58 3.56 -14.81 3.68
N GLY A 59 3.74 -15.35 2.48
CA GLY A 59 2.79 -16.26 1.86
C GLY A 59 1.44 -15.60 1.54
N THR A 60 1.46 -14.33 1.11
CA THR A 60 0.26 -13.57 0.75
C THR A 60 0.17 -13.31 -0.75
N GLU A 61 -0.96 -12.81 -1.23
CA GLU A 61 -1.08 -12.33 -2.62
C GLU A 61 -0.49 -10.92 -2.82
N PRO A 62 0.30 -10.64 -3.87
CA PRO A 62 0.84 -9.30 -4.15
C PRO A 62 -0.23 -8.22 -4.25
N ASP A 63 -1.38 -8.56 -4.84
CA ASP A 63 -2.53 -7.68 -5.01
C ASP A 63 -3.17 -7.26 -3.69
N LEU A 64 -2.95 -8.01 -2.59
CA LEU A 64 -3.36 -7.57 -1.26
C LEU A 64 -2.70 -6.24 -0.90
N TRP A 65 -1.38 -6.18 -1.01
CA TRP A 65 -0.59 -5.02 -0.62
C TRP A 65 -0.88 -3.80 -1.49
N LEU A 66 -0.99 -4.02 -2.81
CA LEU A 66 -1.32 -2.96 -3.75
C LEU A 66 -2.74 -2.42 -3.56
N ARG A 67 -3.72 -3.28 -3.24
CA ARG A 67 -5.08 -2.82 -2.92
C ARG A 67 -5.13 -1.97 -1.65
N LEU A 68 -4.35 -2.31 -0.63
CA LEU A 68 -4.23 -1.49 0.59
C LEU A 68 -3.61 -0.12 0.26
N GLN A 69 -2.53 -0.11 -0.52
CA GLN A 69 -1.86 1.11 -0.93
C GLN A 69 -2.79 2.01 -1.77
N MET A 70 -3.43 1.43 -2.79
CA MET A 70 -4.37 2.15 -3.66
C MET A 70 -5.52 2.77 -2.87
N GLN A 71 -6.12 2.03 -1.93
CA GLN A 71 -7.20 2.59 -1.10
C GLN A 71 -6.70 3.79 -0.29
N ARG A 72 -5.52 3.68 0.33
CA ARG A 72 -4.87 4.78 1.06
C ARG A 72 -4.63 5.99 0.18
N ASP A 73 -3.99 5.79 -0.96
CA ASP A 73 -3.64 6.87 -1.89
C ASP A 73 -4.89 7.59 -2.41
N LEU A 74 -5.93 6.84 -2.79
CA LEU A 74 -7.19 7.42 -3.23
C LEU A 74 -7.86 8.25 -2.12
N TRP A 75 -7.87 7.75 -0.89
CA TRP A 75 -8.43 8.49 0.24
C TRP A 75 -7.63 9.76 0.54
N GLU A 76 -6.29 9.69 0.63
CA GLU A 76 -5.45 10.88 0.83
C GLU A 76 -5.64 11.91 -0.26
N ALA A 77 -5.64 11.45 -1.50
CA ALA A 77 -5.81 12.32 -2.63
C ALA A 77 -7.22 12.94 -2.63
N SER A 78 -8.26 12.25 -2.15
CA SER A 78 -9.63 12.76 -2.08
C SER A 78 -9.81 13.90 -1.07
N ARG A 79 -8.92 13.98 -0.08
CA ARG A 79 -8.92 15.05 0.93
C ARG A 79 -8.36 16.38 0.41
N LYS A 80 -7.66 16.36 -0.73
CA LYS A 80 -7.09 17.55 -1.37
C LYS A 80 -8.18 18.23 -2.21
N LYS A 81 -8.19 19.56 -2.24
CA LYS A 81 -9.02 20.32 -3.20
C LYS A 81 -8.57 19.98 -4.62
N ARG A 82 -9.53 19.76 -5.52
CA ARG A 82 -9.29 19.40 -6.91
C ARG A 82 -10.08 20.30 -7.85
N PRO A 83 -9.57 20.59 -9.06
CA PRO A 83 -10.38 21.21 -10.10
C PRO A 83 -11.62 20.37 -10.40
N ARG A 84 -12.73 21.04 -10.75
CA ARG A 84 -13.92 20.36 -11.25
C ARG A 84 -13.63 19.86 -12.66
N VAL A 85 -13.40 18.55 -12.80
CA VAL A 85 -13.21 17.91 -14.10
C VAL A 85 -14.57 17.70 -14.76
N LYS A 86 -14.74 18.18 -16.00
CA LYS A 86 -15.92 17.88 -16.82
C LYS A 86 -15.75 16.48 -17.40
N PRO A 87 -16.73 15.57 -17.23
CA PRO A 87 -16.69 14.26 -17.87
C PRO A 87 -16.58 14.39 -19.39
N PHE A 88 -15.87 13.47 -20.03
CA PHE A 88 -15.96 13.33 -21.48
C PHE A 88 -17.40 12.97 -21.86
N PRO A 89 -17.89 13.45 -23.02
CA PRO A 89 -19.18 12.99 -23.54
C PRO A 89 -19.15 11.46 -23.66
N SER A 90 -20.18 10.80 -23.13
CA SER A 90 -20.28 9.34 -23.22
C SER A 90 -20.38 8.94 -24.69
N SER A 91 -19.37 8.24 -25.20
CA SER A 91 -19.40 7.62 -26.54
C SER A 91 -20.05 6.23 -26.52
N VAL A 92 -20.76 5.87 -25.44
CA VAL A 92 -21.55 4.63 -25.44
C VAL A 92 -22.85 4.91 -26.19
N ALA A 93 -22.73 4.95 -27.52
CA ALA A 93 -23.84 4.70 -28.41
C ALA A 93 -24.05 3.18 -28.48
N ALA A 94 -25.27 2.75 -28.11
CA ALA A 94 -25.92 1.46 -28.34
C ALA A 94 -25.08 0.18 -28.20
#